data_AF-A0A3P1XXS3-F1
#
_entry.id   AF-A0A3P1XXS3-F1
#
_cell.length_a   1.000
_cell.length_b   1.000
_cell.length_c   1.000
_cell.angle_alpha   90.00
_cell.angle_beta   90.00
_cell.angle_gamma   90.00
#
_symmetry.space_group_name_H-M   'P 1'
#
loop_
_entity.id
_entity.type
_entity.pdbx_description
1 polymer ?
#
loop_
_entity_poly.entity_id
_entity_poly.type
_entity_poly.pdbx_seq_one_letter_code
_entity_poly.pdbx_strand_id
1 'polypeptide(L)'
;MPWEPLANPLLFAQFADLQPDQDAFIAWANGHGRLIDVEAQQENYVFIFPRYIPFEDADVAFQRDRGVGITEKDGRYYRCTRIDPLSFWLQEYRELSFCVTLWELALKKDSRLNGILEWCPDTERIYVNKIWKEALNDIDFDRLARDPDYEPRCGAGRDRLYDPRPSHVGPGKVDLIKAAFLYLRQETNRKLKQYPLNVLFRSTPTGEPHKVIEPSSLLSAMWYQFFLAQTGEIKLRRCALCGKWENMEGHRTTWTRHAGCANYDRLKRARLKKRRISP
;
A
#
# COMPACT_ATOMS: atom_id res chain seq x y z
N MET A 1 -22.94 -2.65 -9.30
CA MET A 1 -21.54 -3.09 -9.54
C MET A 1 -20.71 -2.74 -8.31
N PRO A 2 -19.75 -3.58 -7.88
CA PRO A 2 -18.78 -3.18 -6.86
C PRO A 2 -18.04 -1.94 -7.35
N TRP A 3 -17.63 -1.08 -6.41
CA TRP A 3 -16.77 0.05 -6.68
C TRP A 3 -15.54 -0.44 -7.47
N GLU A 4 -15.25 0.15 -8.64
CA GLU A 4 -14.26 -0.36 -9.61
C GLU A 4 -12.90 -0.73 -8.97
N PRO A 5 -12.37 0.03 -8.00
CA PRO A 5 -11.11 -0.32 -7.36
C PRO A 5 -11.16 -1.61 -6.51
N LEU A 6 -12.32 -2.02 -5.98
CA LEU A 6 -12.44 -3.34 -5.32
C LEU A 6 -12.50 -4.51 -6.32
N ALA A 7 -12.77 -4.25 -7.60
CA ALA A 7 -12.75 -5.30 -8.62
C ALA A 7 -11.33 -5.82 -8.89
N ASN A 8 -10.30 -4.99 -8.65
CA ASN A 8 -8.91 -5.40 -8.70
C ASN A 8 -8.37 -5.63 -7.28
N PRO A 9 -8.21 -6.88 -6.81
CA PRO A 9 -7.74 -7.19 -5.45
C PRO A 9 -6.25 -6.90 -5.23
N LEU A 10 -5.52 -6.44 -6.26
CA LEU A 10 -4.08 -6.24 -6.24
C LEU A 10 -3.66 -4.78 -6.10
N LEU A 11 -4.59 -3.82 -5.92
CA LEU A 11 -4.22 -2.38 -5.96
C LEU A 11 -3.18 -2.02 -4.90
N PHE A 12 -3.37 -2.46 -3.66
CA PHE A 12 -2.41 -2.16 -2.59
C PHE A 12 -1.02 -2.73 -2.89
N ALA A 13 -0.97 -3.91 -3.50
CA ALA A 13 0.26 -4.63 -3.80
C ALA A 13 0.97 -4.01 -5.01
N GLN A 14 0.21 -3.58 -6.02
CA GLN A 14 0.70 -2.82 -7.17
C GLN A 14 1.25 -1.46 -6.72
N PHE A 15 0.53 -0.76 -5.83
CA PHE A 15 0.97 0.51 -5.27
C PHE A 15 2.25 0.36 -4.44
N ALA A 16 2.32 -0.67 -3.59
CA ALA A 16 3.52 -0.97 -2.80
C ALA A 16 4.77 -1.33 -3.63
N ASP A 17 4.55 -1.86 -4.84
CA ASP A 17 5.61 -2.25 -5.79
C ASP A 17 6.01 -1.13 -6.76
N LEU A 18 5.34 0.03 -6.71
CA LEU A 18 5.76 1.18 -7.52
C LEU A 18 7.22 1.51 -7.21
N GLN A 19 7.97 1.90 -8.24
CA GLN A 19 9.25 2.55 -8.01
C GLN A 19 8.97 3.93 -7.38
N PRO A 20 9.84 4.43 -6.48
CA PRO A 20 9.69 5.74 -5.86
C PRO A 20 9.99 6.87 -6.86
N ASP A 21 9.28 6.87 -7.97
CA ASP A 21 9.40 7.81 -9.08
C ASP A 21 8.09 8.57 -9.25
N GLN A 22 8.20 9.89 -9.40
CA GLN A 22 7.05 10.77 -9.49
C GLN A 22 6.17 10.45 -10.71
N ASP A 23 6.79 10.14 -11.85
CA ASP A 23 6.06 9.84 -13.08
C ASP A 23 5.32 8.50 -12.96
N ALA A 24 5.96 7.50 -12.34
CA ALA A 24 5.32 6.22 -12.01
C ALA A 24 4.10 6.40 -11.09
N PHE A 25 4.18 7.27 -10.07
CA PHE A 25 3.04 7.58 -9.21
C PHE A 25 1.91 8.21 -9.99
N ILE A 26 2.18 9.29 -10.74
CA ILE A 26 1.16 10.02 -11.49
C ILE A 26 0.48 9.08 -12.50
N ALA A 27 1.26 8.29 -13.23
CA ALA A 27 0.72 7.32 -14.20
C ALA A 27 -0.17 6.26 -13.53
N TRP A 28 0.26 5.70 -12.39
CA TRP A 28 -0.54 4.73 -11.65
C TRP A 28 -1.82 5.36 -11.09
N ALA A 29 -1.71 6.53 -10.49
CA ALA A 29 -2.83 7.26 -9.90
C ALA A 29 -3.90 7.58 -10.96
N ASN A 30 -3.49 8.10 -12.12
CA ASN A 30 -4.38 8.41 -13.24
C ASN A 30 -5.04 7.17 -13.85
N GLY A 31 -4.42 5.99 -13.70
CA GLY A 31 -4.98 4.71 -14.15
C GLY A 31 -6.05 4.11 -13.23
N HIS A 32 -6.05 4.46 -11.93
CA HIS A 32 -6.93 3.87 -10.92
C HIS A 32 -7.93 4.85 -10.29
N GLY A 33 -7.80 6.14 -10.61
CA GLY A 33 -8.77 7.19 -10.31
C GLY A 33 -8.49 8.42 -11.18
N ARG A 34 -9.47 9.31 -11.34
CA ARG A 34 -9.21 10.63 -11.93
C ARG A 34 -8.50 11.51 -10.89
N LEU A 35 -7.24 11.23 -10.61
CA LEU A 35 -6.33 12.29 -10.19
C LEU A 35 -6.12 13.15 -11.44
N ILE A 36 -6.30 14.46 -11.29
CA ILE A 36 -6.46 15.34 -12.44
C ILE A 36 -5.14 15.42 -13.21
N ASP A 37 -5.23 15.18 -14.52
CA ASP A 37 -4.17 15.29 -15.53
C ASP A 37 -3.48 16.67 -15.50
N VAL A 38 -2.16 16.66 -15.31
CA VAL A 38 -1.30 17.85 -15.13
C VAL A 38 -0.51 18.07 -16.43
N GLU A 39 -1.16 18.64 -17.44
CA GLU A 39 -0.47 19.24 -18.60
C GLU A 39 -0.26 20.76 -18.46
N ALA A 40 -0.38 21.31 -17.25
CA ALA A 40 -0.05 22.71 -16.99
C ALA A 40 0.96 22.82 -15.85
N GLN A 41 2.24 22.87 -16.24
CA GLN A 41 3.36 23.22 -15.37
C GLN A 41 3.20 24.67 -14.85
N GLN A 42 3.51 24.92 -13.58
CA GLN A 42 4.76 25.57 -13.16
C GLN A 42 4.74 25.87 -11.65
N GLU A 43 5.89 25.62 -11.00
CA GLU A 43 6.34 26.06 -9.67
C GLU A 43 5.80 25.33 -8.42
N ASN A 44 6.57 24.31 -7.98
CA ASN A 44 7.01 24.00 -6.60
C ASN A 44 6.09 24.25 -5.39
N TYR A 45 4.79 24.22 -5.61
CA TYR A 45 3.77 23.93 -4.62
C TYR A 45 2.73 23.06 -5.33
N VAL A 46 2.37 21.91 -4.78
CA VAL A 46 1.13 21.23 -5.20
C VAL A 46 -0.05 22.00 -4.56
N PHE A 47 -0.16 23.30 -4.84
CA PHE A 47 -1.45 23.94 -4.98
C PHE A 47 -1.90 23.59 -6.39
N ILE A 48 -2.59 22.46 -6.54
CA ILE A 48 -3.37 22.30 -7.75
C ILE A 48 -4.49 23.31 -7.59
N PHE A 49 -4.40 24.40 -8.36
CA PHE A 49 -5.51 25.32 -8.49
C PHE A 49 -6.77 24.49 -8.76
N PRO A 50 -7.83 24.71 -7.97
CA PRO A 50 -9.05 23.95 -8.12
C PRO A 50 -9.48 23.99 -9.58
N ARG A 51 -9.75 22.82 -10.18
CA ARG A 51 -10.30 22.77 -11.53
C ARG A 51 -11.52 23.67 -11.56
N TYR A 52 -11.38 24.79 -12.26
CA TYR A 52 -12.41 25.78 -12.46
C TYR A 52 -13.49 25.20 -13.39
N ILE A 53 -14.34 24.30 -12.87
CA ILE A 53 -15.53 23.79 -13.57
C ILE A 53 -16.64 24.83 -13.39
N PRO A 54 -17.05 25.56 -14.44
CA PRO A 54 -18.11 26.55 -14.33
C PRO A 54 -19.44 25.87 -13.98
N PHE A 55 -20.16 26.43 -13.01
CA PHE A 55 -21.54 26.06 -12.69
C PHE A 55 -22.52 27.15 -13.09
N GLU A 56 -23.78 26.74 -13.26
CA GLU A 56 -24.92 27.66 -13.20
C GLU A 56 -25.25 27.96 -11.72
N ASP A 57 -25.76 29.16 -11.44
CA ASP A 57 -25.99 29.67 -10.07
C ASP A 57 -26.86 28.75 -9.19
N ALA A 58 -27.76 27.98 -9.81
CA ALA A 58 -28.64 27.04 -9.12
C ALA A 58 -27.88 25.84 -8.48
N ASP A 59 -26.74 25.44 -9.05
CA ASP A 59 -25.92 24.32 -8.53
C ASP A 59 -25.04 24.76 -7.35
N VAL A 60 -24.75 26.05 -7.23
CA VAL A 60 -23.79 26.60 -6.25
C VAL A 60 -24.33 26.48 -4.83
N ALA A 61 -25.60 26.83 -4.63
CA ALA A 61 -26.26 26.70 -3.32
C ALA A 61 -26.32 25.23 -2.89
N PHE A 62 -26.69 24.33 -3.81
CA PHE A 62 -26.77 22.89 -3.57
C PHE A 62 -25.40 22.27 -3.22
N GLN A 63 -24.32 22.72 -3.86
CA GLN A 63 -22.97 22.23 -3.60
C GLN A 63 -22.38 22.81 -2.30
N ARG A 64 -22.67 24.07 -1.96
CA ARG A 64 -22.24 24.70 -0.68
C ARG A 64 -22.83 23.97 0.53
N ASP A 65 -24.10 23.58 0.47
CA ASP A 65 -24.75 22.80 1.55
C ASP A 65 -24.11 21.42 1.78
N ARG A 66 -23.36 20.90 0.80
CA ARG A 66 -22.60 19.65 0.93
C ARG A 66 -21.14 19.84 1.32
N GLY A 67 -20.75 21.05 1.72
CA GLY A 67 -19.38 21.37 2.14
C GLY A 67 -18.37 21.32 1.00
N VAL A 68 -18.82 21.40 -0.24
CA VAL A 68 -17.92 21.52 -1.40
C VAL A 68 -17.36 22.93 -1.41
N GLY A 69 -16.02 23.06 -1.41
CA GLY A 69 -15.40 24.36 -1.55
C GLY A 69 -15.77 24.95 -2.91
N ILE A 70 -16.33 26.16 -2.93
CA ILE A 70 -16.65 26.86 -4.18
C ILE A 70 -15.97 28.22 -4.14
N THR A 71 -15.26 28.55 -5.22
CA THR A 71 -14.65 29.88 -5.40
C THR A 71 -15.34 30.58 -6.56
N GLU A 72 -15.60 31.87 -6.39
CA GLU A 72 -16.12 32.75 -7.43
C GLU A 72 -14.95 33.54 -8.04
N LYS A 73 -14.85 33.58 -9.37
CA LYS A 73 -13.88 34.40 -10.10
C LYS A 73 -14.50 34.86 -11.42
N ASP A 74 -14.41 36.15 -11.72
CA ASP A 74 -14.94 36.78 -12.94
C ASP A 74 -16.43 36.46 -13.22
N GLY A 75 -17.27 36.42 -12.17
CA GLY A 75 -18.70 36.13 -12.27
C GLY A 75 -19.05 34.67 -12.60
N ARG A 76 -18.10 33.75 -12.43
CA ARG A 76 -18.30 32.30 -12.58
C ARG A 76 -17.97 31.57 -11.28
N TYR A 77 -18.75 30.55 -10.97
CA TYR A 77 -18.57 29.69 -9.81
C TYR A 77 -17.83 28.42 -10.17
N TYR A 78 -16.98 27.97 -9.24
CA TYR A 78 -16.02 26.92 -9.54
C TYR A 78 -15.79 25.95 -8.39
N ARG A 79 -15.67 24.66 -8.70
CA ARG A 79 -15.49 23.60 -7.71
C ARG A 79 -14.04 23.50 -7.23
N CYS A 80 -13.83 23.68 -5.94
CA CYS A 80 -12.60 23.29 -5.28
C CYS A 80 -12.60 21.78 -5.02
N THR A 81 -11.98 21.05 -5.94
CA THR A 81 -11.60 19.65 -5.67
C THR A 81 -10.31 19.69 -4.87
N ARG A 82 -10.38 19.25 -3.61
CA ARG A 82 -9.18 19.08 -2.78
C ARG A 82 -8.39 17.93 -3.39
N ILE A 83 -7.26 18.24 -4.02
CA ILE A 83 -6.35 17.23 -4.54
C ILE A 83 -5.21 17.12 -3.55
N ASP A 84 -4.94 15.90 -3.10
CA ASP A 84 -3.89 15.68 -2.11
C ASP A 84 -2.50 15.92 -2.73
N PRO A 85 -1.58 16.58 -2.01
CA PRO A 85 -0.27 16.91 -2.55
C PRO A 85 0.56 15.65 -2.83
N LEU A 86 1.52 15.71 -3.77
CA LEU A 86 2.42 14.59 -4.06
C LEU A 86 3.13 14.06 -2.80
N SER A 87 3.54 14.96 -1.90
CA SER A 87 4.16 14.60 -0.62
C SER A 87 3.26 13.72 0.25
N PHE A 88 1.95 13.93 0.21
CA PHE A 88 0.98 13.08 0.89
C PHE A 88 0.94 11.68 0.27
N TRP A 89 0.86 11.57 -1.07
CA TRP A 89 0.86 10.28 -1.75
C TRP A 89 2.16 9.50 -1.56
N LEU A 90 3.31 10.19 -1.58
CA LEU A 90 4.61 9.59 -1.26
C LEU A 90 4.64 9.06 0.17
N GLN A 91 4.05 9.79 1.13
CA GLN A 91 3.95 9.32 2.51
C GLN A 91 3.07 8.06 2.60
N GLU A 92 1.91 8.04 1.95
CA GLU A 92 1.01 6.88 1.92
C GLU A 92 1.68 5.66 1.26
N TYR A 93 2.43 5.87 0.19
CA TYR A 93 3.23 4.83 -0.45
C TYR A 93 4.28 4.26 0.49
N ARG A 94 5.07 5.10 1.15
CA ARG A 94 6.12 4.66 2.08
C ARG A 94 5.53 3.77 3.18
N GLU A 95 4.40 4.20 3.74
CA GLU A 95 3.73 3.46 4.81
C GLU A 95 3.15 2.14 4.32
N LEU A 96 2.47 2.12 3.17
CA LEU A 96 1.89 0.90 2.63
C LEU A 96 2.98 -0.08 2.15
N SER A 97 4.00 0.41 1.44
CA SER A 97 5.11 -0.41 0.94
C SER A 97 5.92 -1.03 2.08
N PHE A 98 6.17 -0.26 3.16
CA PHE A 98 6.75 -0.81 4.38
C PHE A 98 5.89 -1.93 4.97
N CYS A 99 4.58 -1.71 5.10
CA CYS A 99 3.67 -2.70 5.65
C CYS A 99 3.61 -3.97 4.79
N VAL A 100 3.55 -3.85 3.46
CA VAL A 100 3.55 -5.00 2.54
C VAL A 100 4.87 -5.77 2.65
N THR A 101 6.00 -5.07 2.69
CA THR A 101 7.32 -5.70 2.88
C THR A 101 7.39 -6.46 4.19
N LEU A 102 7.00 -5.83 5.29
CA LEU A 102 6.99 -6.45 6.62
C LEU A 102 6.05 -7.67 6.67
N TRP A 103 4.89 -7.58 6.02
CA TRP A 103 3.95 -8.69 5.89
C TRP A 103 4.54 -9.87 5.11
N GLU A 104 5.20 -9.62 3.98
CA GLU A 104 5.87 -10.66 3.22
C GLU A 104 6.98 -11.36 4.00
N LEU A 105 7.79 -10.60 4.74
CA LEU A 105 8.86 -11.14 5.58
C LEU A 105 8.28 -11.98 6.72
N ALA A 106 7.20 -11.52 7.36
CA ALA A 106 6.49 -12.26 8.40
C ALA A 106 5.93 -13.60 7.88
N LEU A 107 5.29 -13.59 6.70
CA LEU A 107 4.77 -14.80 6.07
C LEU A 107 5.88 -15.81 5.73
N LYS A 108 7.04 -15.32 5.27
CA LYS A 108 8.20 -16.15 4.91
C LYS A 108 9.05 -16.56 6.11
N LYS A 109 8.74 -16.05 7.32
CA LYS A 109 9.57 -16.20 8.52
C LYS A 109 11.02 -15.78 8.27
N ASP A 110 11.18 -14.68 7.55
CA ASP A 110 12.46 -14.21 7.04
C ASP A 110 13.31 -13.59 8.17
N SER A 111 14.61 -13.93 8.23
CA SER A 111 15.51 -13.45 9.27
C SER A 111 15.77 -11.94 9.22
N ARG A 112 15.48 -11.28 8.08
CA ARG A 112 15.55 -9.82 7.94
C ARG A 112 14.62 -9.07 8.90
N LEU A 113 13.59 -9.73 9.45
CA LEU A 113 12.75 -9.18 10.50
C LEU A 113 13.57 -8.68 11.72
N ASN A 114 14.69 -9.34 12.05
CA ASN A 114 15.55 -8.92 13.17
C ASN A 114 16.19 -7.55 12.95
N GLY A 115 16.38 -7.13 11.69
CA GLY A 115 16.91 -5.80 11.38
C GLY A 115 15.84 -4.71 11.43
N ILE A 116 14.58 -5.08 11.16
CA ILE A 116 13.43 -4.16 11.09
C ILE A 116 12.79 -3.98 12.46
N LEU A 117 12.64 -5.06 13.21
CA LEU A 117 12.01 -5.09 14.52
C LEU A 117 13.04 -5.40 15.59
N GLU A 118 13.17 -4.49 16.55
CA GLU A 118 14.12 -4.60 17.63
C GLU A 118 13.37 -4.66 18.97
N TRP A 119 13.66 -5.68 19.77
CA TRP A 119 13.23 -5.70 21.16
C TRP A 119 14.18 -4.85 22.01
N CYS A 120 13.62 -3.91 22.75
CA CYS A 120 14.35 -3.13 23.75
C CYS A 120 14.04 -3.70 25.15
N PRO A 121 15.02 -4.31 25.83
CA PRO A 121 14.84 -4.84 27.17
C PRO A 121 14.43 -3.78 28.19
N ASP A 122 15.02 -2.58 28.13
CA ASP A 122 14.83 -1.54 29.14
C ASP A 122 13.39 -0.99 29.21
N THR A 123 12.68 -1.07 28.09
CA THR A 123 11.31 -0.57 27.98
C THR A 123 10.29 -1.69 27.80
N GLU A 124 10.76 -2.95 27.74
CA GLU A 124 9.99 -4.14 27.41
C GLU A 124 9.10 -3.93 26.18
N ARG A 125 9.65 -3.30 25.14
CA ARG A 125 8.92 -2.92 23.94
C ARG A 125 9.64 -3.34 22.67
N ILE A 126 8.85 -3.59 21.65
CA ILE A 126 9.34 -3.78 20.29
C ILE A 126 9.34 -2.42 19.62
N TYR A 127 10.36 -2.14 18.82
CA TYR A 127 10.47 -0.94 18.04
C TYR A 127 10.61 -1.29 16.57
N VAL A 128 10.01 -0.48 15.72
CA VAL A 128 10.38 -0.46 14.31
C VAL A 128 11.62 0.41 14.19
N ASN A 129 12.70 -0.17 13.66
CA ASN A 129 13.91 0.58 13.38
C ASN A 129 13.59 1.64 12.31
N LYS A 130 13.70 2.91 12.69
CA LYS A 130 13.31 4.05 11.84
C LYS A 130 14.20 4.19 10.61
N ILE A 131 15.44 3.67 10.67
CA ILE A 131 16.28 3.57 9.48
C ILE A 131 15.60 2.70 8.43
N TRP A 132 14.81 1.69 8.76
CA TRP A 132 14.06 0.94 7.73
C TRP A 132 12.87 1.70 7.15
N LYS A 133 12.18 2.49 7.99
CA LYS A 133 11.10 3.36 7.53
C LYS A 133 11.62 4.50 6.63
N GLU A 134 12.86 4.93 6.87
CA GLU A 134 13.56 5.96 6.09
C GLU A 134 14.36 5.37 4.91
N ALA A 135 14.93 4.16 5.01
CA ALA A 135 15.79 3.51 4.02
C ALA A 135 15.04 2.84 2.86
N LEU A 136 13.73 2.60 3.02
CA LEU A 136 12.84 2.36 1.86
C LEU A 136 12.84 3.52 0.87
N ASN A 137 13.44 4.67 1.22
CA ASN A 137 13.53 5.81 0.33
C ASN A 137 14.80 5.89 -0.52
N ASP A 138 15.96 5.25 -0.22
CA ASP A 138 17.19 5.57 -0.99
C ASP A 138 18.47 4.67 -0.85
N ILE A 139 18.52 3.48 -0.21
CA ILE A 139 19.83 2.79 0.00
C ILE A 139 19.88 1.30 -0.38
N ASP A 140 20.99 0.96 -1.07
CA ASP A 140 21.51 -0.37 -1.38
C ASP A 140 21.78 -1.22 -0.12
N PHE A 141 20.95 -2.24 0.06
CA PHE A 141 20.96 -3.18 1.21
C PHE A 141 22.28 -3.94 1.39
N ASP A 142 23.10 -4.08 0.34
CA ASP A 142 24.39 -4.76 0.43
C ASP A 142 25.45 -3.93 1.16
N ARG A 143 25.25 -2.61 1.26
CA ARG A 143 26.19 -1.68 1.92
C ARG A 143 26.02 -1.67 3.44
N LEU A 144 24.78 -1.67 3.93
CA LEU A 144 24.46 -1.68 5.37
C LEU A 144 24.82 -3.01 6.05
N ALA A 145 24.77 -4.13 5.32
CA ALA A 145 25.19 -5.44 5.83
C ALA A 145 26.72 -5.58 5.98
N ARG A 146 27.50 -4.64 5.43
CA ARG A 146 28.98 -4.69 5.42
C ARG A 146 29.65 -3.67 6.34
N ASP A 147 28.89 -2.83 7.04
CA ASP A 147 29.43 -1.81 7.94
C ASP A 147 29.70 -2.40 9.34
N PRO A 148 30.98 -2.60 9.74
CA PRO A 148 31.32 -3.21 11.03
C PRO A 148 31.09 -2.28 12.22
N ASP A 149 30.97 -0.97 12.00
CA ASP A 149 30.93 0.05 13.05
C ASP A 149 29.48 0.50 13.38
N TYR A 150 28.48 -0.18 12.81
CA TYR A 150 27.08 0.14 13.07
C TYR A 150 26.62 -0.42 14.43
N GLU A 151 26.65 0.41 15.46
CA GLU A 151 25.99 0.15 16.75
C GLU A 151 24.62 0.85 16.84
N PRO A 152 23.49 0.11 16.86
CA PRO A 152 22.17 0.71 17.07
C PRO A 152 22.06 1.19 18.52
N ARG A 153 22.16 2.51 18.74
CA ARG A 153 21.87 3.10 20.06
C ARG A 153 20.36 3.12 20.31
N CYS A 154 19.91 2.46 21.38
CA CYS A 154 18.56 2.62 21.92
C CYS A 154 18.27 4.10 22.21
N GLY A 155 17.33 4.72 21.48
CA GLY A 155 16.69 5.96 21.93
C GLY A 155 16.50 7.09 20.91
N ALA A 156 17.23 7.14 19.80
CA ALA A 156 17.10 8.23 18.83
C ALA A 156 16.19 7.84 17.65
N GLY A 157 14.98 8.42 17.61
CA GLY A 157 14.06 8.32 16.48
C GLY A 157 13.47 6.93 16.27
N ARG A 158 12.49 6.50 17.07
CA ARG A 158 11.72 5.27 16.80
C ARG A 158 10.22 5.59 16.83
N ASP A 159 9.47 5.12 15.83
CA ASP A 159 8.01 5.15 15.89
C ASP A 159 7.53 4.17 16.96
N ARG A 160 6.66 4.64 17.85
CA ARG A 160 6.16 3.86 18.98
C ARG A 160 5.27 2.73 18.47
N LEU A 161 5.65 1.50 18.74
CA LEU A 161 4.74 0.36 18.80
C LEU A 161 3.97 0.46 20.12
N TYR A 162 2.66 0.67 20.04
CA TYR A 162 1.82 0.81 21.23
C TYR A 162 1.69 -0.54 21.92
N ASP A 163 2.16 -0.55 23.18
CA ASP A 163 2.11 -1.59 24.22
C ASP A 163 1.87 -3.03 23.73
N PRO A 164 2.92 -3.72 23.24
CA PRO A 164 2.91 -5.15 23.29
C PRO A 164 3.16 -5.48 24.77
N ARG A 165 2.11 -5.67 25.57
CA ARG A 165 2.21 -6.65 26.66
C ARG A 165 1.81 -8.00 26.10
N PRO A 166 2.66 -8.71 25.35
CA PRO A 166 2.51 -10.15 25.31
C PRO A 166 2.82 -10.56 26.75
N SER A 167 1.81 -10.93 27.51
CA SER A 167 1.88 -11.23 28.93
C SER A 167 2.83 -12.39 29.31
N HIS A 168 3.72 -12.82 28.42
CA HIS A 168 4.39 -14.12 28.45
C HIS A 168 5.80 -14.15 27.81
N VAL A 169 6.47 -13.02 27.59
CA VAL A 169 7.77 -13.02 26.90
C VAL A 169 8.91 -12.61 27.83
N GLY A 170 9.65 -13.62 28.32
CA GLY A 170 10.92 -13.38 29.00
C GLY A 170 11.99 -12.82 28.03
N PRO A 171 13.03 -12.15 28.56
CA PRO A 171 14.13 -11.63 27.76
C PRO A 171 14.77 -12.75 26.92
N GLY A 172 14.78 -12.59 25.59
CA GLY A 172 15.36 -13.53 24.63
C GLY A 172 14.38 -14.42 23.83
N LYS A 173 13.05 -14.29 24.01
CA LYS A 173 12.04 -15.09 23.27
C LYS A 173 10.96 -14.26 22.56
N VAL A 174 11.30 -13.06 22.09
CA VAL A 174 10.34 -12.22 21.38
C VAL A 174 10.04 -12.83 20.01
N ASP A 175 8.80 -13.25 19.84
CA ASP A 175 8.29 -13.74 18.57
C ASP A 175 8.10 -12.56 17.62
N LEU A 176 9.15 -12.26 16.84
CA LEU A 176 9.16 -11.15 15.88
C LEU A 176 8.09 -11.30 14.78
N ILE A 177 7.65 -12.52 14.50
CA ILE A 177 6.56 -12.77 13.54
C ILE A 177 5.25 -12.25 14.14
N LYS A 178 4.94 -12.63 15.39
CA LYS A 178 3.77 -12.09 16.09
C LYS A 178 3.84 -10.58 16.25
N ALA A 179 5.03 -10.05 16.53
CA ALA A 179 5.27 -8.61 16.62
C ALA A 179 4.95 -7.89 15.31
N ALA A 180 5.43 -8.43 14.18
CA ALA A 180 5.14 -7.90 12.85
C ALA A 180 3.63 -7.88 12.59
N PHE A 181 2.92 -8.98 12.82
CA PHE A 181 1.46 -9.00 12.65
C PHE A 181 0.72 -8.06 13.59
N LEU A 182 1.20 -7.87 14.82
CA LEU A 182 0.64 -6.90 15.74
C LEU A 182 0.79 -5.46 15.21
N TYR A 183 1.99 -5.11 14.72
CA TYR A 183 2.25 -3.82 14.07
C TYR A 183 1.31 -3.60 12.88
N LEU A 184 1.29 -4.57 11.95
CA LEU A 184 0.48 -4.49 10.73
C LEU A 184 -1.01 -4.31 11.04
N ARG A 185 -1.53 -5.03 12.03
CA ARG A 185 -2.90 -4.88 12.51
C ARG A 185 -3.17 -3.47 13.04
N GLN A 186 -2.27 -2.96 13.89
CA GLN A 186 -2.42 -1.61 14.46
C GLN A 186 -2.41 -0.54 13.37
N GLU A 187 -1.46 -0.65 12.44
CA GLU A 187 -1.29 0.33 11.37
C GLU A 187 -2.45 0.30 10.37
N THR A 188 -2.88 -0.90 9.97
CA THR A 188 -4.07 -1.07 9.12
C THR A 188 -5.31 -0.51 9.80
N ASN A 189 -5.50 -0.76 11.10
CA ASN A 189 -6.62 -0.19 11.85
C ASN A 189 -6.55 1.34 11.96
N ARG A 190 -5.35 1.90 12.16
CA ARG A 190 -5.13 3.36 12.17
C ARG A 190 -5.54 3.96 10.84
N LYS A 191 -5.10 3.35 9.74
CA LYS A 191 -5.39 3.78 8.37
C LYS A 191 -6.85 3.65 8.00
N LEU A 192 -7.53 2.57 8.37
CA LEU A 192 -8.96 2.40 8.15
C LEU A 192 -9.83 3.31 9.03
N LYS A 193 -9.31 3.82 10.16
CA LYS A 193 -9.96 4.91 10.91
C LYS A 193 -9.79 6.26 10.23
N GLN A 194 -8.61 6.52 9.66
CA GLN A 194 -8.30 7.75 8.92
C GLN A 194 -9.04 7.80 7.58
N TYR A 195 -9.17 6.66 6.90
CA TYR A 195 -9.84 6.49 5.62
C TYR A 195 -11.02 5.52 5.80
N PRO A 196 -12.16 6.01 6.33
CA PRO A 196 -13.26 5.16 6.78
C PRO A 196 -13.89 4.37 5.63
N LEU A 197 -14.38 3.18 5.97
CA LEU A 197 -15.20 2.36 5.10
C LEU A 197 -16.67 2.69 5.35
N ASN A 198 -17.45 2.78 4.28
CA ASN A 198 -18.90 2.92 4.38
C ASN A 198 -19.53 1.53 4.53
N VAL A 199 -20.42 1.39 5.50
CA VAL A 199 -21.24 0.19 5.65
C VAL A 199 -22.62 0.50 5.11
N LEU A 200 -22.97 -0.11 3.99
CA LEU A 200 -24.20 0.15 3.27
C LEU A 200 -25.11 -1.08 3.27
N PHE A 201 -26.42 -0.83 3.23
CA PHE A 201 -27.41 -1.83 2.87
C PHE A 201 -27.64 -1.77 1.37
N ARG A 202 -27.48 -2.90 0.69
CA ARG A 202 -27.88 -3.04 -0.72
C ARG A 202 -28.88 -4.19 -0.85
N SER A 203 -29.86 -4.03 -1.72
CA SER A 203 -30.75 -5.13 -2.09
C SER A 203 -30.06 -6.04 -3.10
N THR A 204 -30.19 -7.35 -2.92
CA THR A 204 -29.86 -8.33 -3.96
C THR A 204 -30.86 -8.20 -5.13
N PRO A 205 -30.60 -8.85 -6.28
CA PRO A 205 -31.60 -8.98 -7.34
C PRO A 205 -32.90 -9.67 -6.87
N THR A 206 -32.83 -10.46 -5.79
CA THR A 206 -33.98 -11.11 -5.14
C THR A 206 -34.72 -10.21 -4.14
N GLY A 207 -34.24 -8.97 -3.92
CA GLY A 207 -34.83 -7.99 -3.01
C GLY A 207 -34.37 -8.09 -1.56
N GLU A 208 -33.59 -9.11 -1.20
CA GLU A 208 -33.10 -9.32 0.16
C GLU A 208 -32.00 -8.30 0.50
N PRO A 209 -32.08 -7.63 1.67
CA PRO A 209 -31.03 -6.71 2.10
C PRO A 209 -29.79 -7.51 2.50
N HIS A 210 -28.62 -7.10 1.99
CA HIS A 210 -27.33 -7.59 2.45
C HIS A 210 -26.39 -6.43 2.77
N LYS A 211 -25.48 -6.68 3.70
CA LYS A 211 -24.45 -5.74 4.14
C LYS A 211 -23.34 -5.68 3.09
N VAL A 212 -23.00 -4.47 2.65
CA VAL A 212 -21.86 -4.21 1.75
C VAL A 212 -20.90 -3.24 2.43
N ILE A 213 -19.61 -3.57 2.41
CA ILE A 213 -18.54 -2.68 2.84
C ILE A 213 -18.01 -1.98 1.59
N GLU A 214 -18.13 -0.66 1.52
CA GLU A 214 -17.71 0.15 0.39
C GLU A 214 -16.63 1.17 0.82
N PRO A 215 -15.41 1.10 0.26
CA PRO A 215 -14.38 2.10 0.49
C PRO A 215 -14.86 3.50 0.08
N SER A 216 -14.52 4.51 0.88
CA SER A 216 -14.86 5.92 0.60
C SER A 216 -13.86 6.61 -0.35
N SER A 217 -12.69 6.01 -0.54
CA SER A 217 -11.56 6.55 -1.31
C SER A 217 -10.63 5.42 -1.81
N LEU A 218 -9.73 5.75 -2.74
CA LEU A 218 -8.72 4.80 -3.24
C LEU A 218 -7.82 4.29 -2.11
N LEU A 219 -7.40 5.18 -1.21
CA LEU A 219 -6.60 4.81 -0.03
C LEU A 219 -7.36 3.85 0.89
N SER A 220 -8.63 4.13 1.20
CA SER A 220 -9.44 3.20 2.01
C SER A 220 -9.59 1.83 1.33
N ALA A 221 -9.68 1.76 0.00
CA ALA A 221 -9.75 0.49 -0.71
C ALA A 221 -8.44 -0.28 -0.65
N MET A 222 -7.30 0.38 -0.87
CA MET A 222 -5.99 -0.28 -0.76
C MET A 222 -5.74 -0.81 0.65
N TRP A 223 -5.97 0.01 1.68
CA TRP A 223 -5.81 -0.43 3.07
C TRP A 223 -6.81 -1.53 3.45
N TYR A 224 -8.03 -1.52 2.89
CA TYR A 224 -9.00 -2.59 3.11
C TYR A 224 -8.62 -3.88 2.37
N GLN A 225 -8.13 -3.81 1.13
CA GLN A 225 -7.59 -4.98 0.45
C GLN A 225 -6.40 -5.58 1.20
N PHE A 226 -5.52 -4.72 1.73
CA PHE A 226 -4.42 -5.18 2.56
C PHE A 226 -4.90 -5.84 3.86
N PHE A 227 -5.97 -5.32 4.48
CA PHE A 227 -6.66 -6.00 5.58
C PHE A 227 -7.16 -7.38 5.18
N LEU A 228 -7.87 -7.50 4.05
CA LEU A 228 -8.38 -8.78 3.53
C LEU A 228 -7.24 -9.77 3.23
N ALA A 229 -6.08 -9.27 2.79
CA ALA A 229 -4.91 -10.11 2.53
C ALA A 229 -4.30 -10.63 3.83
N GLN A 230 -4.26 -9.80 4.88
CA GLN A 230 -3.78 -10.20 6.22
C GLN A 230 -4.71 -11.21 6.88
N THR A 231 -6.03 -11.10 6.70
CA THR A 231 -7.01 -12.06 7.24
C THR A 231 -7.11 -13.35 6.40
N GLY A 232 -6.52 -13.36 5.21
CA GLY A 232 -6.55 -14.50 4.28
C GLY A 232 -7.86 -14.61 3.50
N GLU A 233 -8.73 -13.60 3.57
CA GLU A 233 -9.93 -13.47 2.74
C GLU A 233 -9.58 -13.31 1.26
N ILE A 234 -8.50 -12.59 0.96
CA ILE A 234 -7.84 -12.65 -0.35
C ILE A 234 -6.49 -13.34 -0.22
N LYS A 235 -6.20 -14.24 -1.15
CA LYS A 235 -4.95 -15.02 -1.15
C LYS A 235 -4.08 -14.51 -2.27
N LEU A 236 -2.96 -13.89 -1.93
CA LEU A 236 -2.04 -13.33 -2.91
C LEU A 236 -0.69 -14.03 -2.85
N ARG A 237 -0.03 -14.19 -4.00
CA ARG A 237 1.36 -14.66 -4.07
C ARG A 237 2.13 -13.95 -5.16
N ARG A 238 3.44 -13.80 -4.96
CA ARG A 238 4.35 -13.37 -6.02
C ARG A 238 4.71 -14.54 -6.94
N CYS A 239 4.75 -14.26 -8.24
CA CYS A 239 5.33 -15.18 -9.20
C CYS A 239 6.84 -15.31 -8.98
N ALA A 240 7.34 -16.53 -8.83
CA ALA A 240 8.76 -16.82 -8.60
C ALA A 240 9.70 -16.42 -9.74
N LEU A 241 9.18 -16.06 -10.92
CA LEU A 241 9.98 -15.65 -12.08
C LEU A 241 9.98 -14.14 -12.32
N CYS A 242 8.82 -13.48 -12.21
CA CYS A 242 8.72 -12.05 -12.52
C CYS A 242 8.50 -11.16 -11.29
N GLY A 243 8.35 -11.75 -10.10
CA GLY A 243 8.13 -11.02 -8.85
C GLY A 243 6.75 -10.38 -8.69
N LYS A 244 5.96 -10.24 -9.77
CA LYS A 244 4.63 -9.62 -9.74
C LYS A 244 3.63 -10.45 -8.93
N TRP A 245 2.72 -9.75 -8.26
CA TRP A 245 1.60 -10.31 -7.51
C TRP A 245 0.53 -10.93 -8.41
N GLU A 246 -0.12 -11.98 -7.90
CA GLU A 246 -1.25 -12.67 -8.52
C GLU A 246 -2.29 -13.00 -7.45
N ASN A 247 -3.58 -12.92 -7.82
CA ASN A 247 -4.67 -13.42 -6.99
C ASN A 247 -4.74 -14.95 -7.14
N MET A 248 -4.69 -15.66 -6.03
CA MET A 248 -4.70 -17.11 -5.99
C MET A 248 -6.09 -17.73 -6.06
N GLU A 249 -7.15 -16.92 -6.19
CA GLU A 249 -8.50 -17.41 -6.44
C GLU A 249 -8.55 -18.25 -7.72
N GLY A 250 -9.13 -19.45 -7.63
CA GLY A 250 -9.16 -20.41 -8.74
C GLY A 250 -7.82 -21.11 -9.07
N HIS A 251 -6.72 -20.75 -8.40
CA HIS A 251 -5.43 -21.43 -8.57
C HIS A 251 -5.23 -22.59 -7.61
N ARG A 252 -4.40 -23.56 -8.03
CA ARG A 252 -3.97 -24.68 -7.17
C ARG A 252 -2.99 -24.18 -6.09
N THR A 253 -2.98 -24.84 -4.94
CA THR A 253 -2.06 -24.55 -3.82
C THR A 253 -0.57 -24.61 -4.19
N THR A 254 -0.22 -25.39 -5.22
CA THR A 254 1.14 -25.58 -5.75
C THR A 254 1.54 -24.56 -6.81
N TRP A 255 0.69 -23.57 -7.10
CA TRP A 255 1.02 -22.52 -8.04
C TRP A 255 2.20 -21.68 -7.54
N THR A 256 3.14 -21.41 -8.45
CA THR A 256 4.39 -20.70 -8.19
C THR A 256 4.71 -19.62 -9.22
N ARG A 257 4.04 -19.61 -10.38
CA ARG A 257 4.35 -18.72 -11.50
C ARG A 257 3.20 -18.57 -12.48
N HIS A 258 3.10 -17.40 -13.12
CA HIS A 258 2.16 -17.17 -14.22
C HIS A 258 2.38 -18.16 -15.36
N ALA A 259 1.31 -18.52 -16.06
CA ALA A 259 1.36 -19.42 -17.21
C ALA A 259 2.31 -18.90 -18.31
N GLY A 260 2.26 -17.59 -18.59
CA GLY A 260 3.16 -16.94 -19.54
C GLY A 260 4.63 -17.04 -19.12
N CYS A 261 4.94 -16.75 -17.85
CA CYS A 261 6.30 -16.87 -17.31
C CYS A 261 6.82 -18.32 -17.37
N ALA A 262 5.98 -19.31 -17.04
CA ALA A 262 6.34 -20.72 -17.12
C ALA A 262 6.65 -21.16 -18.55
N ASN A 263 5.84 -20.73 -19.53
CA ASN A 263 6.06 -21.05 -20.93
C ASN A 263 7.34 -20.40 -21.47
N TYR A 264 7.58 -19.13 -21.14
CA TYR A 264 8.79 -18.42 -21.53
C TYR A 264 10.06 -19.09 -21.00
N ASP A 265 10.10 -19.41 -19.70
CA ASP A 265 11.23 -20.13 -19.07
C ASP A 265 11.46 -21.50 -19.74
N ARG A 266 10.39 -22.26 -20.02
CA ARG A 266 10.47 -23.54 -20.75
C ARG A 266 11.09 -23.36 -22.14
N LEU A 267 10.62 -22.38 -22.93
CA LEU A 267 11.15 -22.10 -24.26
C LEU A 267 12.61 -21.65 -24.22
N LYS A 268 12.98 -20.80 -23.26
CA LYS A 268 14.37 -20.36 -23.04
C LYS A 268 15.29 -21.55 -22.77
N ARG A 269 14.90 -22.45 -21.86
CA ARG A 269 15.66 -23.68 -21.55
C ARG A 269 15.81 -24.59 -22.77
N ALA A 270 14.73 -24.77 -23.56
CA ALA A 270 14.78 -25.57 -24.77
C ALA A 270 15.75 -25.00 -25.82
N ARG A 271 15.77 -23.67 -26.02
CA ARG A 271 16.70 -22.98 -26.92
C ARG A 271 18.16 -23.13 -26.46
N LEU A 272 18.42 -22.96 -25.16
CA LEU A 272 19.76 -23.15 -24.58
C LEU A 272 20.25 -24.59 -24.72
N LYS A 273 19.36 -25.58 -24.55
CA LYS A 273 19.70 -27.00 -24.77
C LYS A 273 20.07 -27.28 -26.22
N LYS A 274 19.34 -26.75 -27.20
CA LYS A 274 19.68 -26.88 -28.64
C LYS A 274 21.04 -26.27 -28.97
N ARG A 275 21.33 -25.07 -28.45
CA ARG A 275 22.63 -24.40 -28.62
C ARG A 275 23.83 -25.17 -28.04
N ARG A 276 23.61 -25.99 -27.00
CA ARG A 276 24.67 -26.84 -26.43
C ARG A 276 24.88 -28.15 -27.18
N ILE A 277 23.93 -28.55 -28.04
CA ILE A 277 23.94 -29.82 -28.77
C ILE A 277 24.38 -29.61 -30.23
N SER A 278 24.25 -28.39 -30.78
CA SER A 278 24.84 -28.01 -32.05
C SER A 278 26.28 -27.50 -31.83
N PRO A 279 27.32 -28.24 -32.26
CA PRO A 279 28.70 -27.75 -32.28
C PRO A 279 28.88 -26.58 -33.24
#